data_AF-A0A4S0KRF7-F1
#
_entry.id   AF-A0A4S0KRF7-F1
#
_cell.length_a   1.000
_cell.length_b   1.000
_cell.length_c   1.000
_cell.angle_alpha   90.00
_cell.angle_beta   90.00
_cell.angle_gamma   90.00
#
_symmetry.space_group_name_H-M   'P 1'
#
loop_
_entity.id
_entity.type
_entity.pdbx_description
1 polymer ?
#
loop_
_entity_poly.entity_id
_entity_poly.type
_entity_poly.pdbx_seq_one_letter_code
_entity_poly.pdbx_strand_id
1 'polypeptide(L)'
;MPNVQIPLAGMTGEQMIACVISCCDEKAYPFKAKRDAAASCQRMANRKHSCVAHQLREKTESGKLTTKNRAADKVRASPRQEINGKMRIPDTVVKNPKTGKWDIVDAKFPCDSKALNKKLDPQGTGQAGRATKLSMKSIGKSGKSMMTAKEKGDYNDFEVDGQQVDKVRCMTPQDAQAKKGNCDCTNV
;
A
#
# COMPACT_ATOMS: atom_id res chain seq x y z
N MET A 1 -5.18 2.83 -15.03
CA MET A 1 -5.88 3.14 -13.76
C MET A 1 -5.94 4.64 -13.65
N PRO A 2 -7.11 5.26 -13.36
CA PRO A 2 -7.18 6.70 -13.21
C PRO A 2 -6.23 7.16 -12.10
N ASN A 3 -5.58 8.30 -12.33
CA ASN A 3 -4.54 8.85 -11.48
C ASN A 3 -5.19 9.58 -10.31
N VAL A 4 -5.04 9.06 -9.08
CA VAL A 4 -5.22 9.94 -7.92
C VAL A 4 -4.08 10.94 -7.98
N GLN A 5 -4.35 12.23 -8.15
CA GLN A 5 -3.34 13.26 -7.90
C GLN A 5 -3.43 13.57 -6.41
N ILE A 6 -2.45 13.09 -5.65
CA ILE A 6 -2.33 13.39 -4.22
C ILE A 6 -1.40 14.59 -4.11
N PRO A 7 -1.82 15.72 -3.51
CA PRO A 7 -0.95 16.85 -3.30
C PRO A 7 0.08 16.49 -2.23
N LEU A 8 1.25 16.00 -2.64
CA LEU A 8 2.32 15.60 -1.72
C LEU A 8 3.15 16.79 -1.23
N ALA A 9 2.96 17.98 -1.80
CA ALA A 9 3.70 19.19 -1.40
C ALA A 9 3.39 19.57 0.07
N GLY A 10 4.43 19.98 0.80
CA GLY A 10 4.30 20.37 2.22
C GLY A 10 4.09 19.21 3.21
N MET A 11 3.89 17.97 2.73
CA MET A 11 3.72 16.81 3.60
C MET A 11 5.06 16.23 4.08
N THR A 12 5.05 15.70 5.29
CA THR A 12 6.09 14.76 5.75
C THR A 12 5.98 13.43 5.01
N GLY A 13 7.06 12.66 4.93
CA GLY A 13 7.02 11.36 4.27
C GLY A 13 6.00 10.38 4.89
N GLU A 14 5.79 10.44 6.21
CA GLU A 14 4.77 9.61 6.88
C GLU A 14 3.35 10.03 6.49
N GLN A 15 3.06 11.34 6.42
CA GLN A 15 1.77 11.84 5.94
C GLN A 15 1.51 11.47 4.48
N MET A 16 2.55 11.53 3.62
CA MET A 16 2.45 11.11 2.22
C MET A 16 2.03 9.64 2.12
N ILE A 17 2.72 8.75 2.85
CA ILE A 17 2.42 7.31 2.85
C ILE A 17 1.02 7.05 3.42
N ALA A 18 0.68 7.67 4.54
CA ALA A 18 -0.63 7.55 5.16
C ALA A 18 -1.75 8.00 4.21
N CYS A 19 -1.59 9.15 3.55
CA CYS A 19 -2.57 9.59 2.57
C CYS A 19 -2.74 8.60 1.42
N VAL A 20 -1.62 8.14 0.85
CA VAL A 20 -1.64 7.18 -0.26
C VAL A 20 -2.33 5.87 0.15
N ILE A 21 -2.03 5.32 1.33
CA ILE A 21 -2.69 4.12 1.85
C ILE A 21 -4.20 4.35 2.00
N SER A 22 -4.60 5.48 2.60
CA SER A 22 -6.01 5.86 2.77
C SER A 22 -6.73 5.93 1.42
N CYS A 23 -6.18 6.66 0.45
CA CYS A 23 -6.82 6.83 -0.86
C CYS A 23 -6.87 5.54 -1.68
N CYS A 24 -5.83 4.71 -1.60
CA CYS A 24 -5.83 3.40 -2.24
C CYS A 24 -6.82 2.43 -1.58
N ASP A 25 -7.12 2.57 -0.28
CA ASP A 25 -8.13 1.74 0.37
C ASP A 25 -9.56 2.02 -0.14
N GLU A 26 -9.87 3.29 -0.38
CA GLU A 26 -11.20 3.76 -0.77
C GLU A 26 -11.49 3.61 -2.27
N LYS A 27 -10.42 3.52 -3.08
CA LYS A 27 -10.51 3.43 -4.54
C LYS A 27 -11.28 2.20 -5.01
N ALA A 28 -12.07 2.39 -6.07
CA ALA A 28 -12.69 1.29 -6.79
C ALA A 28 -11.72 0.66 -7.80
N TYR A 29 -11.58 -0.67 -7.77
CA TYR A 29 -10.70 -1.42 -8.67
C TYR A 29 -11.49 -2.32 -9.62
N PRO A 30 -11.10 -2.44 -10.90
CA PRO A 30 -11.73 -3.39 -11.83
C PRO A 30 -11.47 -4.82 -11.38
N PHE A 31 -12.41 -5.48 -10.74
CA PHE A 31 -12.21 -6.76 -10.07
C PHE A 31 -13.04 -7.86 -10.73
N LYS A 32 -12.45 -9.04 -10.94
CA LYS A 32 -13.18 -10.24 -11.39
C LYS A 32 -13.21 -11.22 -10.22
N ALA A 33 -14.41 -11.71 -9.89
CA ALA A 33 -14.61 -12.71 -8.85
C ALA A 33 -13.75 -13.94 -9.11
N LYS A 34 -13.14 -14.49 -8.05
CA LYS A 34 -12.62 -15.86 -8.03
C LYS A 34 -13.55 -16.69 -7.15
N ARG A 35 -13.61 -18.01 -7.39
CA ARG A 35 -14.36 -18.93 -6.53
C ARG A 35 -13.84 -18.97 -5.09
N ASP A 36 -12.54 -18.71 -4.89
CA ASP A 36 -11.91 -18.67 -3.58
C ASP A 36 -11.87 -17.24 -2.99
N ALA A 37 -12.39 -17.14 -1.76
CA ALA A 37 -12.43 -15.92 -0.96
C ALA A 37 -11.03 -15.42 -0.58
N ALA A 38 -10.14 -16.34 -0.20
CA ALA A 38 -8.77 -16.01 0.21
C ALA A 38 -7.99 -15.46 -0.98
N ALA A 39 -8.05 -16.13 -2.13
CA ALA A 39 -7.48 -15.64 -3.38
C ALA A 39 -8.07 -14.28 -3.82
N SER A 40 -9.37 -14.04 -3.56
CA SER A 40 -10.00 -12.76 -3.86
C SER A 40 -9.46 -11.64 -2.95
N CYS A 41 -9.33 -11.90 -1.64
CA CYS A 41 -8.70 -10.97 -0.71
C CYS A 41 -7.27 -10.65 -1.09
N GLN A 42 -6.45 -11.67 -1.39
CA GLN A 42 -5.07 -11.49 -1.83
C GLN A 42 -4.98 -10.64 -3.10
N ARG A 43 -5.86 -10.89 -4.08
CA ARG A 43 -5.88 -10.10 -5.31
C ARG A 43 -6.27 -8.64 -5.07
N MET A 44 -7.20 -8.39 -4.15
CA MET A 44 -7.59 -7.04 -3.80
C MET A 44 -6.46 -6.32 -3.08
N ALA A 45 -5.83 -6.98 -2.10
CA ALA A 45 -4.66 -6.45 -1.40
C ALA A 45 -3.55 -6.10 -2.41
N ASN A 46 -3.19 -7.00 -3.32
CA ASN A 46 -2.17 -6.75 -4.35
C ASN A 46 -2.46 -5.49 -5.19
N ARG A 47 -3.74 -5.22 -5.51
CA ARG A 47 -4.12 -4.00 -6.24
C ARG A 47 -3.95 -2.74 -5.41
N LYS A 48 -4.25 -2.81 -4.12
CA LYS A 48 -4.05 -1.70 -3.19
C LYS A 48 -2.55 -1.43 -2.98
N HIS A 49 -1.73 -2.46 -2.75
CA HIS A 49 -0.26 -2.34 -2.71
C HIS A 49 0.32 -1.74 -3.99
N SER A 50 -0.12 -2.23 -5.17
CA SER A 50 0.28 -1.65 -6.46
C SER A 50 -0.15 -0.18 -6.58
N CYS A 51 -1.36 0.17 -6.11
CA CYS A 51 -1.79 1.57 -6.05
C CYS A 51 -0.85 2.42 -5.19
N VAL A 52 -0.43 1.95 -4.01
CA VAL A 52 0.50 2.67 -3.14
C VAL A 52 1.81 2.96 -3.87
N ALA A 53 2.42 1.93 -4.44
CA ALA A 53 3.66 2.08 -5.21
C ALA A 53 3.49 3.03 -6.41
N HIS A 54 2.35 2.94 -7.11
CA HIS A 54 2.08 3.77 -8.28
C HIS A 54 1.87 5.26 -7.95
N GLN A 55 1.42 5.55 -6.73
CA GLN A 55 1.17 6.92 -6.28
C GLN A 55 2.42 7.63 -5.78
N LEU A 56 3.38 6.86 -5.27
CA LEU A 56 4.64 7.36 -4.74
C LEU A 56 5.75 7.46 -5.81
N ARG A 57 5.54 6.87 -6.98
CA ARG A 57 6.47 6.90 -8.11
C ARG A 57 6.09 7.92 -9.17
N GLU A 58 7.10 8.41 -9.87
CA GLU A 58 6.94 9.28 -11.03
C GLU A 58 6.36 8.48 -12.20
N LYS A 59 5.73 9.22 -13.11
CA LYS A 59 5.28 8.69 -14.40
C LYS A 59 5.97 9.46 -15.51
N THR A 60 6.26 8.77 -16.60
CA THR A 60 6.67 9.42 -17.85
C THR A 60 5.53 10.33 -18.34
N GLU A 61 5.85 11.23 -19.27
CA GLU A 61 4.84 12.07 -19.95
C GLU A 61 3.75 11.23 -20.63
N SER A 62 4.11 10.06 -21.16
CA SER A 62 3.19 9.05 -21.71
C SER A 62 2.39 8.25 -20.65
N GLY A 63 2.51 8.60 -19.37
CA GLY A 63 1.77 8.00 -18.27
C GLY A 63 2.29 6.64 -17.78
N LYS A 64 3.45 6.17 -18.26
CA LYS A 64 4.06 4.90 -17.82
C LYS A 64 4.73 5.09 -16.47
N LEU A 65 4.59 4.11 -15.58
CA LEU A 65 5.23 4.15 -14.27
C LEU A 65 6.75 4.03 -14.41
N THR A 66 7.48 4.89 -13.71
CA THR A 66 8.95 4.82 -13.64
C THR A 66 9.43 4.13 -12.37
N THR A 67 10.73 3.91 -12.24
CA THR A 67 11.37 3.50 -10.99
C THR A 67 11.69 4.66 -10.05
N LYS A 68 11.54 5.91 -10.50
CA LYS A 68 11.84 7.12 -9.73
C LYS A 68 10.71 7.44 -8.74
N ASN A 69 11.06 7.95 -7.58
CA ASN A 69 10.11 8.34 -6.53
C ASN A 69 9.79 9.83 -6.65
N ARG A 70 8.52 10.20 -6.45
CA ARG A 70 8.06 11.61 -6.49
C ARG A 70 8.68 12.50 -5.42
N ALA A 71 9.10 11.92 -4.30
CA ALA A 71 9.74 12.61 -3.18
C ALA A 71 10.89 11.76 -2.66
N ALA A 72 11.89 11.48 -3.51
CA ALA A 72 12.97 10.54 -3.22
C ALA A 72 13.80 10.88 -1.97
N ASP A 73 13.80 12.15 -1.57
CA ASP A 73 14.41 12.69 -0.35
C ASP A 73 13.64 12.29 0.93
N LYS A 74 12.36 11.93 0.80
CA LYS A 74 11.44 11.63 1.91
C LYS A 74 10.93 10.19 1.90
N VAL A 75 10.68 9.61 0.73
CA VAL A 75 10.02 8.31 0.57
C VAL A 75 10.60 7.55 -0.62
N ARG A 76 10.84 6.24 -0.45
CA ARG A 76 11.10 5.32 -1.56
C ARG A 76 10.06 4.23 -1.61
N ALA A 77 9.47 4.04 -2.79
CA ALA A 77 8.40 3.09 -3.03
C ALA A 77 8.96 1.73 -3.48
N SER A 78 8.61 0.69 -2.73
CA SER A 78 8.96 -0.70 -2.95
C SER A 78 10.44 -0.93 -3.26
N PRO A 79 11.36 -0.50 -2.39
CA PRO A 79 12.78 -0.81 -2.54
C PRO A 79 12.98 -2.32 -2.48
N ARG A 80 14.04 -2.81 -3.13
CA ARG A 80 14.33 -4.24 -3.26
C ARG A 80 15.72 -4.50 -2.71
N GLN A 81 15.84 -5.45 -1.81
CA GLN A 81 17.12 -5.88 -1.25
C GLN A 81 17.09 -7.38 -1.01
N GLU A 82 18.19 -8.06 -1.29
CA GLU A 82 18.36 -9.45 -0.91
C GLU A 82 18.84 -9.52 0.55
N ILE A 83 18.10 -10.27 1.37
CA ILE A 83 18.39 -10.47 2.79
C ILE A 83 18.28 -11.98 3.05
N ASN A 84 19.37 -12.58 3.55
CA ASN A 84 19.44 -14.03 3.81
C ASN A 84 19.03 -14.90 2.60
N GLY A 85 19.52 -14.56 1.41
CA GLY A 85 19.22 -15.28 0.16
C GLY A 85 17.79 -15.11 -0.35
N LYS A 86 17.00 -14.18 0.22
CA LYS A 86 15.61 -13.93 -0.17
C LYS A 86 15.43 -12.47 -0.55
N MET A 87 14.82 -12.23 -1.70
CA MET A 87 14.43 -10.88 -2.11
C MET A 87 13.33 -10.35 -1.17
N ARG A 88 13.60 -9.20 -0.55
CA ARG A 88 12.71 -8.48 0.35
C ARG A 88 12.31 -7.15 -0.26
N ILE A 89 11.00 -6.92 -0.22
CA ILE A 89 10.35 -5.76 -0.85
C ILE A 89 9.33 -5.21 0.15
N PRO A 90 9.72 -4.32 1.07
CA PRO A 90 8.74 -3.57 1.86
C PRO A 90 7.93 -2.66 0.93
N ASP A 91 6.71 -2.27 1.31
CA ASP A 91 5.95 -1.34 0.47
C ASP A 91 6.62 0.03 0.34
N THR A 92 7.15 0.56 1.44
CA THR A 92 7.82 1.86 1.46
C THR A 92 8.93 1.94 2.51
N VAL A 93 9.92 2.79 2.24
CA VAL A 93 10.81 3.35 3.26
C VAL A 93 10.62 4.86 3.33
N VAL A 94 10.71 5.42 4.53
CA VAL A 94 10.46 6.83 4.82
C VAL A 94 11.58 7.43 5.64
N LYS A 95 12.06 8.61 5.25
CA LYS A 95 13.07 9.32 6.02
C LYS A 95 12.42 9.96 7.25
N ASN A 96 12.92 9.61 8.42
CA ASN A 96 12.48 10.17 9.69
C ASN A 96 13.09 11.58 9.84
N PRO A 97 12.27 12.65 9.88
CA PRO A 97 12.79 14.01 9.91
C PRO A 97 13.51 14.35 11.23
N LYS A 98 13.27 13.59 12.31
CA LYS A 98 13.91 13.83 13.61
C LYS A 98 15.30 13.20 13.70
N THR A 99 15.47 12.00 13.15
CA THR A 99 16.72 11.25 13.26
C THR A 99 17.55 11.30 11.99
N GLY A 100 16.96 11.69 10.85
CA GLY A 100 17.59 11.63 9.54
C GLY A 100 17.72 10.22 8.95
N LYS A 101 17.42 9.18 9.73
CA LYS A 101 17.48 7.77 9.31
C LYS A 101 16.24 7.35 8.53
N TRP A 102 16.31 6.19 7.88
CA TRP A 102 15.20 5.58 7.17
C TRP A 102 14.41 4.61 8.07
N ASP A 103 13.08 4.66 8.00
CA ASP A 103 12.17 3.71 8.63
C ASP A 103 11.43 2.91 7.53
N ILE A 104 11.10 1.65 7.76
CA ILE A 104 10.18 0.89 6.91
C ILE A 104 8.73 1.13 7.35
N VAL A 105 7.88 1.40 6.36
CA VAL A 105 6.41 1.37 6.52
C VAL A 105 5.84 0.38 5.51
N ASP A 106 5.46 -0.82 5.96
CA ASP A 106 4.77 -1.82 5.13
C ASP A 106 3.26 -1.57 5.22
N ALA A 107 2.60 -1.37 4.07
CA ALA A 107 1.15 -1.17 4.06
C ALA A 107 0.48 -2.51 4.37
N LYS A 108 -0.65 -2.49 5.08
CA LYS A 108 -1.42 -3.72 5.35
C LYS A 108 -2.88 -3.45 5.07
N PHE A 109 -3.45 -4.18 4.11
CA PHE A 109 -4.86 -4.06 3.72
C PHE A 109 -5.65 -5.28 4.21
N PRO A 110 -6.05 -5.32 5.50
CA PRO A 110 -6.85 -6.43 6.01
C PRO A 110 -8.17 -6.53 5.26
N CYS A 111 -8.61 -7.76 5.00
CA CYS A 111 -9.74 -8.06 4.14
C CYS A 111 -10.82 -8.81 4.93
N ASP A 112 -12.09 -8.45 4.70
CA ASP A 112 -13.22 -9.29 5.08
C ASP A 112 -13.59 -10.19 3.89
N SER A 113 -13.16 -11.45 3.94
CA SER A 113 -13.41 -12.42 2.89
C SER A 113 -14.90 -12.73 2.71
N LYS A 114 -15.70 -12.65 3.79
CA LYS A 114 -17.15 -12.89 3.73
C LYS A 114 -17.85 -11.74 3.02
N ALA A 115 -17.55 -10.50 3.41
CA ALA A 115 -18.11 -9.33 2.75
C ALA A 115 -17.68 -9.21 1.29
N LEU A 116 -16.43 -9.57 0.97
CA LEU A 116 -15.92 -9.59 -0.40
C LEU A 116 -16.73 -10.56 -1.26
N ASN A 117 -16.92 -11.80 -0.81
CA ASN A 117 -17.67 -12.80 -1.57
C ASN A 117 -19.13 -12.39 -1.80
N LYS A 118 -19.82 -11.85 -0.77
CA LYS A 118 -21.20 -11.36 -0.92
C LYS A 118 -21.32 -10.28 -2.00
N LYS A 119 -20.31 -9.41 -2.14
CA LYS A 119 -20.29 -8.38 -3.19
C LYS A 119 -19.95 -8.92 -4.58
N LEU A 120 -19.20 -10.02 -4.65
CA LEU A 120 -18.74 -10.61 -5.91
C LEU A 120 -19.77 -11.55 -6.53
N ASP A 121 -20.60 -12.19 -5.72
CA ASP A 121 -21.70 -13.03 -6.15
C ASP A 121 -22.97 -12.74 -5.33
N PRO A 122 -23.63 -11.59 -5.58
CA PRO A 122 -24.80 -11.18 -4.80
C PRO A 122 -26.02 -12.10 -5.01
N GLN A 123 -26.03 -12.93 -6.07
CA GLN A 123 -27.13 -13.86 -6.38
C GLN A 123 -26.77 -15.34 -6.13
N GLY A 124 -25.53 -15.66 -5.73
CA GLY A 124 -25.07 -17.04 -5.55
C GLY A 124 -25.01 -17.87 -6.84
N THR A 125 -25.02 -17.23 -8.01
CA THR A 125 -25.15 -17.90 -9.31
C THR A 125 -23.81 -18.37 -9.87
N GLY A 126 -22.69 -18.00 -9.25
CA GLY A 126 -21.36 -18.45 -9.66
C GLY A 126 -20.92 -17.99 -11.06
N GLN A 127 -21.66 -17.10 -11.73
CA GLN A 127 -21.32 -16.62 -13.07
C GLN A 127 -20.15 -15.63 -13.03
N ALA A 128 -18.94 -16.18 -13.11
CA ALA A 128 -17.73 -15.43 -13.37
C ALA A 128 -17.77 -14.89 -14.82
N GLY A 129 -17.70 -13.56 -15.01
CA GLY A 129 -17.70 -13.05 -16.38
C GLY A 129 -17.16 -11.64 -16.60
N ARG A 130 -17.64 -10.64 -15.86
CA ARG A 130 -17.27 -9.23 -16.13
C ARG A 130 -16.57 -8.59 -14.93
N ALA A 131 -15.54 -7.79 -15.24
CA ALA A 131 -14.84 -7.03 -14.21
C ALA A 131 -15.75 -5.88 -13.75
N THR A 132 -16.21 -5.92 -12.50
CA THR A 132 -16.95 -4.82 -11.88
C THR A 132 -15.96 -3.90 -11.16
N LYS A 133 -16.19 -2.58 -11.18
CA LYS A 133 -15.42 -1.67 -10.32
C LYS A 133 -15.88 -1.91 -8.89
N LEU A 134 -15.01 -2.51 -8.07
CA LEU A 134 -15.30 -2.83 -6.68
C LEU A 134 -14.50 -1.89 -5.76
N SER A 135 -15.19 -1.10 -4.95
CA SER A 135 -14.62 -0.46 -3.76
C SER A 135 -14.93 -1.33 -2.54
N MET A 136 -13.88 -1.73 -1.84
CA MET A 136 -13.98 -2.46 -0.59
C MET A 136 -12.97 -1.90 0.38
N LYS A 137 -13.45 -1.10 1.34
CA LYS A 137 -12.63 -0.61 2.45
C LYS A 137 -12.13 -1.78 3.29
N SER A 138 -10.92 -1.66 3.80
CA SER A 138 -10.35 -2.65 4.70
C SER A 138 -11.04 -2.65 6.06
N ILE A 139 -11.05 -3.80 6.73
CA ILE A 139 -11.57 -3.89 8.10
C ILE A 139 -10.62 -3.20 9.10
N GLY A 140 -11.15 -2.76 10.23
CA GLY A 140 -10.35 -2.16 11.31
C GLY A 140 -9.38 -3.19 11.92
N LYS A 141 -8.09 -2.99 11.69
CA LYS A 141 -6.98 -3.68 12.37
C LYS A 141 -5.85 -2.70 12.56
N SER A 142 -5.09 -2.84 13.65
CA SER A 142 -3.84 -2.09 13.83
C SER A 142 -2.71 -2.69 13.01
N GLY A 143 -1.79 -1.86 12.53
CA GLY A 143 -0.60 -2.30 11.82
C GLY A 143 0.22 -3.31 12.62
N LYS A 144 0.39 -3.09 13.93
CA LYS A 144 1.11 -4.00 14.82
C LYS A 144 0.52 -5.42 14.80
N SER A 145 -0.81 -5.54 14.77
CA SER A 145 -1.49 -6.86 14.70
C SER A 145 -1.32 -7.57 13.35
N MET A 146 -0.90 -6.84 12.31
CA MET A 146 -0.73 -7.33 10.94
C MET A 146 0.74 -7.57 10.56
N MET A 147 1.68 -7.43 11.50
CA MET A 147 3.09 -7.77 11.28
C MET A 147 3.27 -9.27 11.12
N THR A 148 4.00 -9.67 10.09
CA THR A 148 4.40 -11.05 9.81
C THR A 148 5.88 -11.26 10.16
N ALA A 149 6.42 -12.44 9.88
CA ALA A 149 7.81 -12.77 10.18
C ALA A 149 8.80 -11.81 9.48
N LYS A 150 8.50 -11.37 8.24
CA LYS A 150 9.40 -10.48 7.49
C LYS A 150 9.54 -9.10 8.16
N GLU A 151 8.48 -8.53 8.72
CA GLU A 151 8.56 -7.24 9.42
C GLU A 151 9.17 -7.37 10.81
N LYS A 152 9.07 -8.54 11.44
CA LYS A 152 9.62 -8.80 12.77
C LYS A 152 11.09 -9.20 12.75
N GLY A 153 11.57 -9.74 11.62
CA GLY A 153 12.94 -10.21 11.43
C GLY A 153 13.60 -9.50 10.26
N ASP A 154 13.43 -10.04 9.05
CA ASP A 154 14.20 -9.67 7.85
C ASP A 154 14.27 -8.16 7.55
N TYR A 155 13.20 -7.42 7.77
CA TYR A 155 13.18 -5.98 7.49
C TYR A 155 14.03 -5.16 8.44
N ASN A 156 14.40 -5.69 9.61
CA ASN A 156 15.33 -4.99 10.48
C ASN A 156 16.73 -4.94 9.86
N ASP A 157 17.11 -5.91 9.02
CA ASP A 157 18.40 -5.96 8.31
C ASP A 157 18.37 -5.21 6.97
N PHE A 158 17.30 -4.47 6.70
CA PHE A 158 17.17 -3.69 5.48
C PHE A 158 18.05 -2.44 5.58
N GLU A 159 18.73 -2.11 4.50
CA GLU A 159 19.63 -0.95 4.41
C GLU A 159 19.16 0.02 3.33
N VAL A 160 19.27 1.30 3.65
CA VAL A 160 18.98 2.38 2.72
C VAL A 160 20.14 3.36 2.80
N ASP A 161 20.78 3.62 1.65
CA ASP A 161 21.98 4.47 1.56
C ASP A 161 23.15 3.98 2.43
N GLY A 162 23.32 2.66 2.52
CA GLY A 162 24.37 2.02 3.32
C GLY A 162 24.13 2.12 4.84
N GLN A 163 22.92 2.46 5.27
CA GLN A 163 22.54 2.50 6.68
C GLN A 163 21.34 1.59 6.94
N GLN A 164 21.44 0.79 8.00
CA GLN A 164 20.33 -0.02 8.49
C GLN A 164 19.15 0.88 8.88
N VAL A 165 17.94 0.43 8.58
CA VAL A 165 16.71 1.15 8.96
C VAL A 165 16.57 1.22 10.48
N ASP A 166 16.04 2.33 10.99
CA ASP A 166 15.91 2.56 12.44
C ASP A 166 14.70 1.84 13.02
N LYS A 167 13.57 1.84 12.29
CA LYS A 167 12.32 1.21 12.72
C LYS A 167 11.61 0.50 11.58
N VAL A 168 11.00 -0.63 11.91
CA VAL A 168 10.06 -1.34 11.03
C VAL A 168 8.67 -1.26 11.63
N ARG A 169 7.70 -0.82 10.82
CA ARG A 169 6.29 -0.78 11.22
C ARG A 169 5.37 -1.12 10.06
N CYS A 170 4.20 -1.63 10.40
CA CYS A 170 3.09 -1.75 9.47
C CYS A 170 2.16 -0.56 9.62
N MET A 171 1.47 -0.19 8.54
CA MET A 171 0.41 0.81 8.55
C MET A 171 -0.83 0.26 7.83
N THR A 172 -1.94 0.15 8.55
CA THR A 172 -3.24 -0.17 7.94
C THR A 172 -3.96 1.10 7.49
N PRO A 173 -5.03 0.99 6.68
CA PRO A 173 -5.92 2.10 6.41
C PRO A 173 -6.46 2.78 7.68
N GLN A 174 -6.74 2.03 8.75
CA GLN A 174 -7.15 2.61 10.02
C GLN A 174 -6.05 3.49 10.63
N ASP A 175 -4.80 3.00 10.68
CA ASP A 175 -3.67 3.79 11.17
C ASP A 175 -3.40 5.02 10.29
N ALA A 176 -3.55 4.84 8.97
CA ALA A 176 -3.32 5.86 7.97
C ALA A 176 -4.32 7.03 8.07
N GLN A 177 -5.60 6.74 8.35
CA GLN A 177 -6.62 7.79 8.56
C GLN A 177 -6.26 8.73 9.71
N ALA A 178 -5.63 8.21 10.77
CA ALA A 178 -5.17 9.04 11.90
C ALA A 178 -3.91 9.87 11.58
N LYS A 179 -3.20 9.56 10.49
CA LYS A 179 -1.88 10.13 10.17
C LYS A 179 -1.82 10.92 8.86
N LYS A 180 -2.85 10.83 8.01
CA LYS A 180 -2.85 11.45 6.68
C LYS A 180 -2.90 12.99 6.70
N GLY A 181 -3.16 13.61 7.85
CA GLY A 181 -3.35 15.06 7.96
C GLY A 181 -4.55 15.54 7.14
N ASN A 182 -4.44 16.71 6.51
CA ASN A 182 -5.49 17.31 5.67
C ASN A 182 -5.50 16.76 4.23
N CYS A 183 -5.01 15.52 4.04
CA CYS A 183 -4.94 14.97 2.70
C CYS A 183 -6.31 14.51 2.21
N ASP A 184 -6.73 15.07 1.07
CA ASP A 184 -7.94 14.69 0.36
C ASP A 184 -7.63 13.86 -0.87
N CYS A 185 -8.40 12.78 -1.03
CA CYS A 185 -8.33 11.92 -2.19
C CYS A 185 -9.12 12.56 -3.33
N THR A 186 -8.54 13.57 -4.00
CA THR A 186 -9.17 14.18 -5.17
C THR A 186 -9.38 13.15 -6.28
N ASN A 187 -10.56 13.26 -6.92
CA ASN A 187 -11.30 12.21 -7.61
C ASN A 187 -10.51 11.18 -8.46
N VAL A 188 -11.00 9.94 -8.33
CA VAL A 188 -10.70 8.72 -9.09
C VAL A 188 -11.43 8.73 -10.44
#